data_AF-F6H7T8-F1
#
_entry.id   AF-F6H7T8-F1
#
_cell.length_a   1.000
_cell.length_b   1.000
_cell.length_c   1.000
_cell.angle_alpha   90.00
_cell.angle_beta   90.00
_cell.angle_gamma   90.00
#
_symmetry.space_group_name_H-M   'P 1'
#
loop_
_entity.id
_entity.type
_entity.pdbx_description
1 polymer ?
#
loop_
_entity_poly.entity_id
_entity_poly.type
_entity_poly.pdbx_seq_one_letter_code
_entity_poly.pdbx_strand_id
1 'polypeptide(L)'
;MDQYPPDSGNILAYEDRTSRFFPPAPRVPRMPGLVSGDTGFMDDSEDSFGELSNSSHQRFNILCSGDKDGSICFSIFGIFPIGKINIHEFSVSTLLMDNQVTYRLLNASICKVALSKDLCHLIVTCSGELVEQSVESRDRHIFGHGLLGLHSLVLNTSIFWKRKNELHQVAQQASNIEDLTEVIRASLSVMCKQWSDAMHMFHEKFDSLSSLIIDHGLDSSPQEEFLSLLCGARTSPPLHQFLVSSLGEVGLKRVSKAVSNAGKELQLIVLDHLQPAAEIIGFRMGELRGLSRWRTRYKVIGLDERLIDNATEKAGMLLVQVERFMMILSSAVQQFSNFFSWLLKCIKLLMSETSDQLLPFNSELVIIFLRFLYDQDPVRQLLELSEVDHNIEIELETMQKIKELVQLGGFSDSEYLQRTMAKEFQQMESRCSHSEG
;
A
#
# COMPACT_ATOMS: atom_id res chain seq x y z
N MET A 1 34.61 -29.46 -22.91
CA MET A 1 34.46 -30.21 -21.65
C MET A 1 35.30 -29.46 -20.63
N ASP A 2 34.75 -28.35 -20.11
CA ASP A 2 35.35 -27.58 -19.03
C ASP A 2 34.25 -27.41 -17.99
N GLN A 3 34.12 -28.42 -17.14
CA GLN A 3 33.31 -28.37 -15.94
C GLN A 3 34.06 -27.48 -14.95
N TYR A 4 33.58 -26.25 -14.76
CA TYR A 4 33.86 -25.52 -13.54
C TYR A 4 33.36 -26.36 -12.37
N PRO A 5 34.15 -26.54 -11.30
CA PRO A 5 33.66 -27.21 -10.10
C PRO A 5 32.46 -26.42 -9.55
N PRO A 6 31.44 -27.10 -8.99
CA PRO A 6 30.37 -26.40 -8.29
C PRO A 6 31.00 -25.61 -7.15
N ASP A 7 30.66 -24.34 -7.07
CA ASP A 7 31.10 -23.38 -6.07
C ASP A 7 30.78 -23.94 -4.67
N SER A 8 31.75 -24.61 -4.07
CA SER A 8 31.67 -25.24 -2.75
C SER A 8 31.85 -24.19 -1.65
N GLY A 9 30.99 -23.16 -1.68
CA GLY A 9 30.97 -22.02 -0.76
C GLY A 9 29.59 -21.66 -0.21
N ASN A 10 28.56 -22.47 -0.43
CA ASN A 10 27.16 -22.15 -0.09
C ASN A 10 26.74 -22.56 1.34
N ILE A 11 27.49 -22.16 2.36
CA ILE A 11 27.08 -22.40 3.76
C ILE A 11 26.05 -21.35 4.25
N LEU A 12 25.81 -20.27 3.49
CA LEU A 12 24.92 -19.16 3.89
C LEU A 12 24.13 -18.56 2.71
N ALA A 13 23.66 -19.38 1.77
CA ALA A 13 22.66 -18.90 0.82
C ALA A 13 21.35 -18.65 1.58
N TYR A 14 20.80 -17.44 1.48
CA TYR A 14 19.48 -17.15 2.04
C TYR A 14 18.47 -18.10 1.39
N GLU A 15 17.72 -18.81 2.22
CA GLU A 15 16.62 -19.66 1.80
C GLU A 15 15.33 -18.93 2.15
N ASP A 16 14.51 -18.61 1.14
CA ASP A 16 13.20 -18.03 1.38
C ASP A 16 12.27 -19.09 1.99
N ARG A 17 11.88 -18.87 3.24
CA ARG A 17 11.05 -19.80 4.01
C ARG A 17 9.57 -19.41 4.07
N THR A 18 9.18 -18.36 3.35
CA THR A 18 7.82 -17.81 3.43
C THR A 18 6.77 -18.82 3.02
N SER A 19 7.05 -19.64 2.02
CA SER A 19 6.17 -20.74 1.58
C SER A 19 5.97 -21.85 2.63
N ARG A 20 6.77 -21.87 3.70
CA ARG A 20 6.57 -22.79 4.83
C ARG A 20 5.51 -22.29 5.81
N PHE A 21 5.24 -20.98 5.80
CA PHE A 21 4.33 -20.32 6.75
C PHE A 21 3.08 -19.77 6.07
N PHE A 22 3.18 -19.38 4.80
CA PHE A 22 2.12 -18.73 4.06
C PHE A 22 1.76 -19.51 2.78
N PRO A 23 0.49 -19.42 2.34
CA PRO A 23 0.11 -19.79 0.98
C PRO A 23 0.83 -18.91 -0.06
N PRO A 24 0.68 -19.19 -1.37
CA PRO A 24 1.20 -18.31 -2.42
C PRO A 24 0.77 -16.86 -2.21
N ALA A 25 1.65 -15.92 -2.55
CA ALA A 25 1.39 -14.50 -2.37
C ALA A 25 0.10 -14.09 -3.11
N PRO A 26 -0.75 -13.26 -2.48
CA PRO A 26 -1.98 -12.79 -3.11
C PRO A 26 -1.66 -11.95 -4.34
N ARG A 27 -2.55 -11.99 -5.34
CA ARG A 27 -2.48 -11.14 -6.53
C ARG A 27 -3.36 -9.91 -6.35
N VAL A 28 -3.18 -8.91 -7.20
CA VAL A 28 -4.06 -7.73 -7.24
C VAL A 28 -5.50 -8.19 -7.51
N PRO A 29 -6.51 -7.73 -6.74
CA PRO A 29 -7.90 -8.07 -7.00
C PRO A 29 -8.36 -7.49 -8.34
N ARG A 30 -9.12 -8.28 -9.12
CA ARG A 30 -9.67 -7.86 -10.41
C ARG A 30 -10.83 -6.88 -10.19
N MET A 31 -10.95 -5.86 -11.05
CA MET A 31 -12.09 -4.93 -11.00
C MET A 31 -13.41 -5.67 -11.33
N PRO A 32 -14.45 -5.55 -10.49
CA PRO A 32 -15.76 -6.13 -10.78
C PRO A 32 -16.38 -5.53 -12.03
N GLY A 33 -16.93 -6.38 -12.91
CA GLY A 33 -17.58 -5.98 -14.17
C GLY A 33 -16.75 -6.20 -15.43
N LEU A 34 -15.44 -6.48 -15.31
CA LEU A 34 -14.72 -7.22 -16.35
C LEU A 34 -15.14 -8.69 -16.22
N VAL A 35 -16.16 -9.08 -16.97
CA VAL A 35 -16.54 -10.48 -17.15
C VAL A 35 -15.27 -11.22 -17.56
N SER A 36 -14.89 -12.25 -16.79
CA SER A 36 -13.94 -13.25 -17.28
C SER A 36 -14.58 -13.82 -18.53
N GLY A 37 -14.09 -13.39 -19.69
CA GLY A 37 -14.39 -14.09 -20.92
C GLY A 37 -14.17 -15.57 -20.67
N ASP A 38 -15.12 -16.35 -21.14
CA ASP A 38 -15.09 -17.80 -21.16
C ASP A 38 -13.84 -18.27 -21.92
N THR A 39 -12.69 -18.28 -21.24
CA THR A 39 -11.40 -18.72 -21.76
C THR A 39 -10.69 -19.50 -20.67
N GLY A 40 -11.10 -20.75 -20.48
CA GLY A 40 -10.32 -21.77 -19.76
C GLY A 40 -8.98 -22.13 -20.42
N PHE A 41 -8.31 -21.18 -21.10
CA PHE A 41 -7.07 -21.39 -21.87
C PHE A 41 -6.18 -20.13 -22.00
N MET A 42 -6.40 -19.06 -21.22
CA MET A 42 -5.59 -17.83 -21.31
C MET A 42 -4.94 -17.38 -19.97
N ASP A 43 -5.07 -18.17 -18.90
CA ASP A 43 -4.43 -17.86 -17.60
C ASP A 43 -2.88 -17.93 -17.69
N ASP A 44 -2.34 -18.71 -18.64
CA ASP A 44 -0.89 -18.91 -18.84
C ASP A 44 -0.14 -17.66 -19.34
N SER A 45 -0.84 -16.65 -19.87
CA SER A 45 -0.20 -15.46 -20.48
C SER A 45 0.20 -14.38 -19.45
N GLU A 46 -0.54 -14.25 -18.34
CA GLU A 46 -0.16 -13.34 -17.25
C GLU A 46 0.87 -13.98 -16.31
N ASP A 47 0.89 -15.31 -16.21
CA ASP A 47 1.90 -16.06 -15.46
C ASP A 47 3.32 -15.85 -16.04
N SER A 48 3.42 -15.56 -17.34
CA SER A 48 4.70 -15.32 -18.03
C SER A 48 5.42 -14.02 -17.59
N PHE A 49 4.68 -12.98 -17.20
CA PHE A 49 5.27 -11.75 -16.62
C PHE A 49 5.52 -11.90 -15.11
N GLY A 50 4.69 -12.68 -14.42
CA GLY A 50 4.87 -13.02 -13.01
C GLY A 50 6.11 -13.89 -12.73
N GLU A 51 6.46 -14.78 -13.66
CA GLU A 51 7.72 -15.54 -13.59
C GLU A 51 8.96 -14.63 -13.71
N LEU A 52 8.83 -13.48 -14.38
CA LEU A 52 9.88 -12.46 -14.43
C LEU A 52 9.91 -11.58 -13.17
N SER A 53 8.80 -11.36 -12.46
CA SER A 53 8.76 -10.56 -11.23
C SER A 53 9.04 -11.35 -9.95
N ASN A 54 8.96 -12.69 -9.99
CA ASN A 54 9.34 -13.55 -8.87
C ASN A 54 10.85 -13.45 -8.57
N SER A 55 11.21 -12.43 -7.77
CA SER A 55 12.57 -12.10 -7.32
C SER A 55 13.27 -13.29 -6.62
N SER A 56 12.48 -14.24 -6.12
CA SER A 56 12.95 -15.44 -5.43
C SER A 56 13.85 -16.38 -6.24
N HIS A 57 13.78 -16.32 -7.58
CA HIS A 57 14.56 -17.18 -8.47
C HIS A 57 15.52 -16.38 -9.37
N GLN A 58 15.54 -15.06 -9.25
CA GLN A 58 16.38 -14.21 -10.09
C GLN A 58 17.86 -14.33 -9.69
N ARG A 59 18.73 -14.57 -10.67
CA ARG A 59 20.18 -14.43 -10.48
C ARG A 59 20.49 -12.98 -10.10
N PHE A 60 21.30 -12.79 -9.06
CA PHE A 60 21.77 -11.46 -8.65
C PHE A 60 22.35 -10.69 -9.85
N ASN A 61 21.66 -9.63 -10.25
CA ASN A 61 22.03 -8.73 -11.33
C ASN A 61 21.89 -7.28 -10.83
N ILE A 62 22.63 -6.37 -11.45
CA ILE A 62 22.57 -4.94 -11.16
C ILE A 62 22.39 -4.22 -12.50
N LEU A 63 21.31 -3.46 -12.61
CA LEU A 63 21.09 -2.49 -13.66
C LEU A 63 21.81 -1.20 -13.28
N CYS A 64 22.69 -0.72 -14.17
CA CYS A 64 23.32 0.58 -14.04
C CYS A 64 22.76 1.52 -15.11
N SER A 65 22.21 2.65 -14.70
CA SER A 65 21.78 3.72 -15.60
C SER A 65 22.60 4.97 -15.34
N GLY A 66 22.79 5.80 -16.38
CA GLY A 66 23.51 7.06 -16.29
C GLY A 66 22.76 8.14 -17.05
N ASP A 67 22.74 9.36 -16.52
CA ASP A 67 22.04 10.49 -17.15
C ASP A 67 22.99 11.59 -17.64
N LYS A 68 22.40 12.58 -18.30
CA LYS A 68 23.10 13.76 -18.84
C LYS A 68 23.61 14.70 -17.74
N ASP A 69 23.10 14.57 -16.52
CA ASP A 69 23.37 15.41 -15.37
C ASP A 69 24.45 14.76 -14.46
N GLY A 70 25.18 13.78 -15.00
CA GLY A 70 26.31 13.14 -14.33
C GLY A 70 25.92 12.14 -13.24
N SER A 71 24.64 11.79 -13.10
CA SER A 71 24.19 10.82 -12.10
C SER A 71 24.17 9.40 -12.66
N ILE A 72 24.67 8.46 -11.86
CA ILE A 72 24.62 7.03 -12.10
C ILE A 72 23.74 6.39 -11.02
N CYS A 73 22.74 5.62 -11.41
CA CYS A 73 21.88 4.87 -10.49
C CYS A 73 22.14 3.37 -10.63
N PHE A 74 22.02 2.66 -9.51
CA PHE A 74 22.16 1.21 -9.44
C PHE A 74 20.87 0.60 -8.90
N SER A 75 20.34 -0.40 -9.61
CA SER A 75 19.15 -1.13 -9.16
C SER A 75 19.37 -2.64 -9.26
N ILE A 76 19.14 -3.37 -8.16
CA ILE A 76 19.13 -4.83 -8.18
C ILE A 76 17.82 -5.29 -8.82
N PHE A 77 17.87 -6.33 -9.67
CA PHE A 77 16.71 -6.85 -10.41
C PHE A 77 16.08 -5.84 -11.39
N GLY A 78 16.70 -4.68 -11.56
CA GLY A 78 16.13 -3.55 -12.31
C GLY A 78 15.00 -2.80 -11.60
N ILE A 79 14.59 -3.25 -10.40
CA ILE A 79 13.45 -2.70 -9.65
C ILE A 79 13.88 -2.08 -8.32
N PHE A 80 14.84 -2.67 -7.60
CA PHE A 80 15.20 -2.20 -6.25
C PHE A 80 16.43 -1.27 -6.29
N PRO A 81 16.26 0.05 -6.09
CA PRO A 81 17.39 0.99 -6.11
C PRO A 81 18.31 0.76 -4.90
N ILE A 82 19.62 0.73 -5.14
CA ILE A 82 20.64 0.48 -4.10
C ILE A 82 21.67 1.60 -3.98
N GLY A 83 21.64 2.60 -4.85
CA GLY A 83 22.51 3.76 -4.70
C GLY A 83 22.54 4.65 -5.93
N LYS A 84 23.01 5.88 -5.68
CA LYS A 84 23.26 6.91 -6.68
C LYS A 84 24.66 7.46 -6.51
N ILE A 85 25.35 7.71 -7.62
CA ILE A 85 26.70 8.26 -7.68
C ILE A 85 26.64 9.49 -8.60
N ASN A 86 27.08 10.65 -8.12
CA ASN A 86 27.16 11.85 -8.94
C ASN A 86 28.62 12.14 -9.33
N ILE A 87 28.93 12.07 -10.63
CA ILE A 87 30.32 12.21 -11.09
C ILE A 87 30.91 13.62 -10.86
N HIS A 88 30.08 14.62 -10.60
CA HIS A 88 30.52 15.99 -10.27
C HIS A 88 31.03 16.16 -8.84
N GLU A 89 30.72 15.20 -7.97
CA GLU A 89 31.13 15.21 -6.56
C GLU A 89 32.52 14.60 -6.36
N PHE A 90 33.04 13.86 -7.34
CA PHE A 90 34.36 13.26 -7.24
C PHE A 90 35.47 14.18 -7.73
N SER A 91 36.58 14.09 -7.02
CA SER A 91 37.88 14.59 -7.45
C SER A 91 38.76 13.42 -7.89
N VAL A 92 39.22 13.41 -9.13
CA VAL A 92 40.07 12.38 -9.69
C VAL A 92 41.53 12.77 -9.45
N SER A 93 42.24 12.02 -8.61
CA SER A 93 43.67 12.22 -8.44
C SER A 93 44.45 11.38 -9.44
N THR A 94 45.33 12.02 -10.21
CA THR A 94 46.23 11.35 -11.15
C THR A 94 47.67 11.71 -10.79
N LEU A 95 48.56 10.72 -10.84
CA LEU A 95 50.00 10.94 -10.74
C LEU A 95 50.52 11.33 -12.12
N LEU A 96 50.93 12.58 -12.25
CA LEU A 96 51.55 13.10 -13.47
C LEU A 96 52.93 13.64 -13.09
N MET A 97 54.00 13.01 -13.60
CA MET A 97 55.38 13.47 -13.39
C MET A 97 55.75 13.66 -11.89
N ASP A 98 55.48 12.66 -11.05
CA ASP A 98 55.75 12.62 -9.59
C ASP A 98 54.99 13.64 -8.71
N ASN A 99 54.12 14.49 -9.29
CA ASN A 99 53.18 15.30 -8.52
C ASN A 99 51.76 14.71 -8.56
N GLN A 100 51.12 14.64 -7.40
CA GLN A 100 49.70 14.28 -7.30
C GLN A 100 48.87 15.49 -7.70
N VAL A 101 48.23 15.41 -8.87
CA VAL A 101 47.34 16.44 -9.38
C VAL A 101 45.91 15.96 -9.26
N THR A 102 45.06 16.81 -8.67
CA THR A 102 43.65 16.50 -8.46
C THR A 102 42.82 17.26 -9.49
N TYR A 103 41.99 16.53 -10.24
CA TYR A 103 41.09 17.10 -11.23
C TYR A 103 39.64 16.95 -10.79
N ARG A 104 38.80 17.89 -11.22
CA ARG A 104 37.35 17.82 -11.07
C ARG A 104 36.70 17.86 -12.44
N LEU A 105 35.70 17.01 -12.66
CA LEU A 105 34.87 17.06 -13.87
C LEU A 105 33.70 18.02 -13.66
N LEU A 106 33.64 19.08 -14.46
CA LEU A 106 32.53 20.03 -14.50
C LEU A 106 31.68 19.79 -15.74
N ASN A 107 30.37 20.01 -15.62
CA ASN A 107 29.39 19.91 -16.71
C ASN A 107 29.48 18.58 -17.48
N ALA A 108 29.83 17.51 -16.76
CA ALA A 108 29.99 16.16 -17.27
C ALA A 108 28.65 15.48 -17.61
N SER A 109 28.51 14.99 -18.83
CA SER A 109 27.38 14.17 -19.27
C SER A 109 27.83 12.73 -19.48
N ILE A 110 27.08 11.76 -18.97
CA ILE A 110 27.43 10.34 -19.09
C ILE A 110 27.05 9.85 -20.48
N CYS A 111 28.03 9.35 -21.23
CA CYS A 111 27.83 8.75 -22.55
C CYS A 111 27.64 7.23 -22.46
N LYS A 112 28.34 6.57 -21.53
CA LYS A 112 28.28 5.10 -21.36
C LYS A 112 28.67 4.69 -19.94
N VAL A 113 27.98 3.67 -19.44
CA VAL A 113 28.32 2.98 -18.18
C VAL A 113 28.47 1.49 -18.46
N ALA A 114 29.49 0.86 -17.90
CA ALA A 114 29.69 -0.59 -17.97
C ALA A 114 30.18 -1.14 -16.62
N LEU A 115 29.38 -2.03 -16.03
CA LEU A 115 29.75 -2.74 -14.80
C LEU A 115 30.46 -4.05 -15.16
N SER A 116 31.56 -4.34 -14.47
CA SER A 116 32.34 -5.56 -14.66
C SER A 116 31.58 -6.82 -14.19
N LYS A 117 31.95 -7.99 -14.73
CA LYS A 117 31.32 -9.28 -14.36
C LYS A 117 31.59 -9.70 -12.91
N ASP A 118 32.72 -9.25 -12.35
CA ASP A 118 33.06 -9.43 -10.94
C ASP A 118 32.41 -8.37 -10.04
N LEU A 119 31.62 -7.45 -10.61
CA LEU A 119 30.95 -6.32 -9.95
C LEU A 119 31.89 -5.36 -9.21
N CYS A 120 33.21 -5.49 -9.38
CA CYS A 120 34.20 -4.72 -8.62
C CYS A 120 34.61 -3.41 -9.30
N HIS A 121 34.33 -3.25 -10.59
CA HIS A 121 34.78 -2.12 -11.38
C HIS A 121 33.63 -1.57 -12.24
N LEU A 122 33.42 -0.26 -12.17
CA LEU A 122 32.49 0.45 -13.03
C LEU A 122 33.28 1.38 -13.96
N ILE A 123 33.12 1.17 -15.26
CA ILE A 123 33.73 2.00 -16.28
C ILE A 123 32.68 3.02 -16.73
N VAL A 124 33.02 4.31 -16.60
CA VAL A 124 32.15 5.43 -16.97
C VAL A 124 32.85 6.23 -18.06
N THR A 125 32.19 6.39 -19.20
CA THR A 125 32.62 7.29 -20.27
C THR A 125 31.73 8.53 -20.22
N CYS A 126 32.33 9.70 -20.08
CA CYS A 126 31.61 10.96 -19.94
C CYS A 126 32.26 12.07 -20.77
N SER A 127 31.48 13.03 -21.26
CA SER A 127 31.97 14.23 -21.91
C SER A 127 31.88 15.39 -20.94
N GLY A 128 32.93 16.20 -20.81
CA GLY A 128 32.93 17.31 -19.87
C GLY A 128 34.24 18.08 -19.83
N GLU A 129 34.28 19.10 -18.99
CA GLU A 129 35.47 19.93 -18.78
C GLU A 129 36.26 19.42 -17.57
N LEU A 130 37.52 19.03 -17.80
CA LEU A 130 38.43 18.61 -16.75
C LEU A 130 39.21 19.83 -16.23
N VAL A 131 38.99 20.18 -14.96
CA VAL A 131 39.62 21.34 -14.32
C VAL A 131 40.56 20.87 -13.21
N GLU A 132 41.79 21.37 -13.22
CA GLU A 132 42.80 21.12 -12.19
C GLU A 132 42.49 21.91 -10.91
N GLN A 133 42.46 21.23 -9.77
CA GLN A 133 42.42 21.86 -8.45
C GLN A 133 43.85 22.07 -7.95
N SER A 134 44.38 23.28 -8.15
CA SER A 134 45.67 23.65 -7.55
C SER A 134 45.49 24.00 -6.06
N VAL A 135 46.24 23.30 -5.21
CA VAL A 135 46.41 23.67 -3.81
C VAL A 135 47.48 24.76 -3.76
N GLU A 136 47.04 26.00 -3.57
CA GLU A 136 47.86 27.18 -3.24
C GLU A 136 49.25 27.28 -3.90
N SER A 137 49.31 27.85 -5.10
CA SER A 137 50.53 28.53 -5.55
C SER A 137 50.18 29.89 -6.16
N ARG A 138 50.75 30.94 -5.55
CA ARG A 138 50.49 32.37 -5.78
C ARG A 138 50.91 32.92 -7.15
N ASP A 139 51.31 32.11 -8.12
CA ASP A 139 51.67 32.58 -9.45
C ASP A 139 50.60 32.19 -10.48
N ARG A 140 49.69 33.14 -10.74
CA ARG A 140 48.80 33.11 -11.89
C ARG A 140 49.61 33.36 -13.15
N HIS A 141 50.21 32.32 -13.71
CA HIS A 141 50.69 32.34 -15.08
C HIS A 141 50.04 31.22 -15.92
N ILE A 142 48.94 31.61 -16.58
CA ILE A 142 48.53 31.22 -17.94
C ILE A 142 48.78 29.75 -18.35
N PHE A 143 48.25 28.78 -17.61
CA PHE A 143 47.96 27.43 -18.13
C PHE A 143 46.76 26.87 -17.37
N GLY A 144 45.55 27.20 -17.84
CA GLY A 144 44.32 26.81 -17.15
C GLY A 144 43.11 26.89 -18.06
N HIS A 145 43.21 26.32 -19.27
CA HIS A 145 42.03 25.99 -20.04
C HIS A 145 41.60 24.59 -19.63
N GLY A 146 40.40 24.46 -19.05
CA GLY A 146 39.83 23.15 -18.76
C GLY A 146 39.79 22.32 -20.04
N LEU A 147 40.25 21.07 -19.95
CA LEU A 147 40.31 20.17 -21.09
C LEU A 147 38.89 19.65 -21.34
N LEU A 148 38.18 20.31 -22.26
CA LEU A 148 36.88 19.85 -22.73
C LEU A 148 37.08 18.65 -23.65
N GLY A 149 36.54 17.50 -23.26
CA GLY A 149 36.82 16.25 -23.95
C GLY A 149 36.01 15.07 -23.45
N LEU A 150 36.31 13.90 -24.02
CA LEU A 150 35.78 12.62 -23.57
C LEU A 150 36.72 12.01 -22.53
N HIS A 151 36.20 11.72 -21.35
CA HIS A 151 36.94 11.18 -20.23
C HIS A 151 36.44 9.78 -19.90
N SER A 152 37.35 8.90 -19.46
CA SER A 152 37.03 7.56 -18.98
C SER A 152 37.44 7.41 -17.53
N LEU A 153 36.48 7.11 -16.67
CA LEU A 153 36.65 6.92 -15.24
C LEU A 153 36.48 5.44 -14.91
N VAL A 154 37.27 4.95 -13.96
CA VAL A 154 37.11 3.61 -13.38
C VAL A 154 36.82 3.79 -11.90
N LEU A 155 35.60 3.43 -11.48
CA LEU A 155 35.16 3.50 -10.10
C LEU A 155 35.23 2.12 -9.45
N ASN A 156 35.62 2.09 -8.17
CA ASN A 156 35.66 0.87 -7.38
C ASN A 156 34.27 0.57 -6.81
N THR A 157 33.66 -0.50 -7.30
CA THR A 157 32.35 -0.99 -6.84
C THR A 157 32.47 -2.33 -6.09
N SER A 158 33.65 -2.66 -5.57
CA SER A 158 33.91 -3.96 -4.89
C SER A 158 32.99 -4.28 -3.72
N ILE A 159 32.26 -3.29 -3.19
CA ILE A 159 31.20 -3.51 -2.20
C ILE A 159 30.10 -4.43 -2.73
N PHE A 160 29.71 -4.32 -4.01
CA PHE A 160 28.65 -5.15 -4.60
C PHE A 160 29.02 -6.64 -4.60
N TRP A 161 30.29 -6.94 -4.86
CA TRP A 161 30.80 -8.31 -4.78
C TRP A 161 30.96 -8.79 -3.34
N LYS A 162 31.62 -7.99 -2.49
CA LYS A 162 31.92 -8.34 -1.09
C LYS A 162 30.67 -8.54 -0.24
N ARG A 163 29.58 -7.84 -0.57
CA ARG A 163 28.28 -7.88 0.14
C ARG A 163 27.16 -8.44 -0.74
N LYS A 164 27.50 -9.23 -1.77
CA LYS A 164 26.55 -9.78 -2.73
C LYS A 164 25.37 -10.49 -2.06
N ASN A 165 25.64 -11.33 -1.07
CA ASN A 165 24.61 -12.14 -0.41
C ASN A 165 23.69 -11.27 0.44
N GLU A 166 24.25 -10.32 1.20
CA GLU A 166 23.46 -9.39 2.00
C GLU A 166 22.61 -8.47 1.11
N LEU A 167 23.17 -7.94 0.02
CA LEU A 167 22.46 -7.12 -0.96
C LEU A 167 21.35 -7.90 -1.67
N HIS A 168 21.64 -9.14 -2.09
CA HIS A 168 20.66 -10.00 -2.74
C HIS A 168 19.46 -10.27 -1.82
N GLN A 169 19.73 -10.61 -0.57
CA GLN A 169 18.69 -10.91 0.41
C GLN A 169 17.82 -9.68 0.70
N VAL A 170 18.42 -8.51 0.94
CA VAL A 170 17.66 -7.28 1.20
C VAL A 170 16.82 -6.88 -0.01
N ALA A 171 17.39 -6.94 -1.22
CA ALA A 171 16.67 -6.62 -2.43
C ALA A 171 15.47 -7.54 -2.66
N GLN A 172 15.65 -8.86 -2.49
CA GLN A 172 14.57 -9.83 -2.64
C GLN A 172 13.41 -9.55 -1.66
N GLN A 173 13.74 -9.25 -0.41
CA GLN A 173 12.77 -8.91 0.63
C GLN A 173 12.01 -7.62 0.30
N ALA A 174 12.74 -6.57 -0.06
CA ALA A 174 12.17 -5.27 -0.37
C ALA A 174 11.28 -5.31 -1.63
N SER A 175 11.71 -5.98 -2.70
CA SER A 175 10.91 -6.14 -3.91
C SER A 175 9.60 -6.88 -3.63
N ASN A 176 9.64 -7.95 -2.83
CA ASN A 176 8.41 -8.66 -2.45
C ASN A 176 7.48 -7.79 -1.59
N ILE A 177 8.03 -6.95 -0.70
CA ILE A 177 7.23 -6.00 0.09
C ILE A 177 6.58 -4.97 -0.84
N GLU A 178 7.30 -4.47 -1.85
CA GLU A 178 6.79 -3.52 -2.83
C GLU A 178 5.63 -4.11 -3.66
N ASP A 179 5.79 -5.34 -4.16
CA ASP A 179 4.74 -6.07 -4.87
C ASP A 179 3.48 -6.25 -4.01
N LEU A 180 3.64 -6.66 -2.75
CA LEU A 180 2.52 -6.82 -1.80
C LEU A 180 1.89 -5.49 -1.41
N THR A 181 2.69 -4.42 -1.37
CA THR A 181 2.18 -3.07 -1.13
C THR A 181 1.26 -2.63 -2.27
N GLU A 182 1.58 -2.97 -3.52
CA GLU A 182 0.69 -2.76 -4.67
C GLU A 182 -0.61 -3.56 -4.54
N VAL A 183 -0.55 -4.81 -4.07
CA VAL A 183 -1.76 -5.61 -3.80
C VAL A 183 -2.67 -4.90 -2.80
N ILE A 184 -2.13 -4.36 -1.71
CA ILE A 184 -2.92 -3.62 -0.70
C ILE A 184 -3.49 -2.34 -1.30
N ARG A 185 -2.69 -1.56 -2.03
CA ARG A 185 -3.12 -0.31 -2.68
C ARG A 185 -4.29 -0.55 -3.63
N ALA A 186 -4.17 -1.55 -4.49
CA ALA A 186 -5.21 -1.92 -5.44
C ALA A 186 -6.47 -2.45 -4.72
N SER A 187 -6.30 -3.24 -3.66
CA SER A 187 -7.41 -3.73 -2.83
C SER A 187 -8.22 -2.59 -2.23
N LEU A 188 -7.54 -1.61 -1.60
CA LEU A 188 -8.19 -0.42 -1.05
C LEU A 188 -8.97 0.37 -2.11
N SER A 189 -8.38 0.56 -3.29
CA SER A 189 -9.02 1.26 -4.42
C SER A 189 -10.28 0.55 -4.90
N VAL A 190 -10.21 -0.77 -5.13
CA VAL A 190 -11.36 -1.58 -5.58
C VAL A 190 -12.47 -1.57 -4.52
N MET A 191 -12.12 -1.78 -3.25
CA MET A 191 -13.09 -1.78 -2.15
C MET A 191 -13.80 -0.44 -2.00
N CYS A 192 -13.04 0.67 -2.06
CA CYS A 192 -13.59 2.03 -1.97
C CYS A 192 -14.60 2.28 -3.08
N LYS A 193 -14.25 1.90 -4.32
CA LYS A 193 -15.15 2.05 -5.47
C LYS A 193 -16.42 1.22 -5.32
N GLN A 194 -16.29 -0.07 -5.02
CA GLN A 194 -17.45 -0.98 -4.89
C GLN A 194 -18.42 -0.53 -3.80
N TRP A 195 -17.89 -0.10 -2.66
CA TRP A 195 -18.73 0.39 -1.58
C TRP A 195 -19.41 1.72 -1.93
N SER A 196 -18.67 2.66 -2.53
CA SER A 196 -19.21 3.93 -2.99
C SER A 196 -20.34 3.76 -4.01
N ASP A 197 -20.18 2.85 -4.98
CA ASP A 197 -21.21 2.56 -5.98
C ASP A 197 -22.49 2.01 -5.33
N ALA A 198 -22.37 1.16 -4.31
CA ALA A 198 -23.50 0.62 -3.57
C ALA A 198 -24.19 1.67 -2.68
N MET A 199 -23.42 2.51 -1.98
CA MET A 199 -23.95 3.58 -1.14
C MET A 199 -24.59 4.69 -1.97
N HIS A 200 -24.04 5.01 -3.14
CA HIS A 200 -24.70 5.92 -4.08
C HIS A 200 -26.11 5.42 -4.44
N MET A 201 -26.28 4.12 -4.72
CA MET A 201 -27.60 3.54 -4.99
C MET A 201 -28.55 3.63 -3.78
N PHE A 202 -28.02 3.49 -2.57
CA PHE A 202 -28.78 3.70 -1.34
C PHE A 202 -29.27 5.15 -1.23
N HIS A 203 -28.35 6.12 -1.29
CA HIS A 203 -28.67 7.55 -1.19
C HIS A 203 -29.62 8.00 -2.30
N GLU A 204 -29.39 7.62 -3.56
CA GLU A 204 -30.28 7.96 -4.68
C GLU A 204 -31.74 7.57 -4.43
N LYS A 205 -31.99 6.46 -3.70
CA LYS A 205 -33.35 6.04 -3.34
C LYS A 205 -33.82 6.71 -2.06
N PHE A 206 -33.03 6.71 -1.00
CA PHE A 206 -33.47 7.15 0.33
C PHE A 206 -33.53 8.68 0.47
N ASP A 207 -32.70 9.44 -0.26
CA ASP A 207 -32.72 10.91 -0.20
C ASP A 207 -34.02 11.51 -0.75
N SER A 208 -34.73 10.76 -1.61
CA SER A 208 -36.05 11.16 -2.10
C SER A 208 -37.11 11.30 -1.00
N LEU A 209 -36.91 10.63 0.15
CA LEU A 209 -37.78 10.76 1.32
C LEU A 209 -37.68 12.18 1.90
N SER A 210 -36.48 12.75 1.99
CA SER A 210 -36.30 14.12 2.49
C SER A 210 -37.08 15.14 1.66
N SER A 211 -37.05 15.02 0.33
CA SER A 211 -37.86 15.88 -0.54
C SER A 211 -39.36 15.70 -0.32
N LEU A 212 -39.83 14.46 -0.14
CA LEU A 212 -41.25 14.18 0.08
C LEU A 212 -41.76 14.75 1.42
N ILE A 213 -40.94 14.70 2.47
CA ILE A 213 -41.27 15.26 3.78
C ILE A 213 -41.47 16.78 3.67
N ILE A 214 -40.55 17.47 2.99
CA ILE A 214 -40.61 18.92 2.75
C ILE A 214 -41.85 19.27 1.90
N ASP A 215 -42.13 18.52 0.84
CA ASP A 215 -43.29 18.74 -0.03
C ASP A 215 -44.63 18.58 0.71
N HIS A 216 -44.66 17.75 1.76
CA HIS A 216 -45.83 17.58 2.64
C HIS A 216 -45.88 18.60 3.79
N GLY A 217 -44.93 19.53 3.88
CA GLY A 217 -44.87 20.59 4.88
C GLY A 217 -44.54 20.11 6.30
N LEU A 218 -43.84 18.98 6.44
CA LEU A 218 -43.35 18.47 7.72
C LEU A 218 -41.93 18.99 7.98
N ASP A 219 -41.59 19.15 9.26
CA ASP A 219 -40.27 19.60 9.74
C ASP A 219 -39.50 18.45 10.43
N SER A 220 -39.82 17.20 10.08
CA SER A 220 -39.19 15.99 10.61
C SER A 220 -38.03 15.52 9.74
N SER A 221 -37.08 14.80 10.33
CA SER A 221 -36.04 14.10 9.54
C SER A 221 -36.53 12.73 9.05
N PRO A 222 -35.95 12.17 7.96
CA PRO A 222 -36.20 10.80 7.55
C PRO A 222 -36.05 9.77 8.69
N GLN A 223 -35.05 9.98 9.56
CA GLN A 223 -34.81 9.12 10.72
C GLN A 223 -35.92 9.22 11.76
N GLU A 224 -36.45 10.41 12.04
CA GLU A 224 -37.57 10.61 12.96
C GLU A 224 -38.85 9.96 12.45
N GLU A 225 -39.10 10.06 11.15
CA GLU A 225 -40.23 9.38 10.48
C GLU A 225 -40.09 7.85 10.56
N PHE A 226 -38.90 7.31 10.29
CA PHE A 226 -38.64 5.86 10.45
C PHE A 226 -38.72 5.39 11.90
N LEU A 227 -38.23 6.17 12.87
CA LEU A 227 -38.36 5.85 14.29
C LEU A 227 -39.82 5.87 14.74
N SER A 228 -40.61 6.83 14.26
CA SER A 228 -42.05 6.90 14.53
C SER A 228 -42.76 5.65 13.99
N LEU A 229 -42.43 5.22 12.78
CA LEU A 229 -42.94 3.97 12.19
C LEU A 229 -42.54 2.74 13.02
N LEU A 230 -41.28 2.66 13.46
CA LEU A 230 -40.79 1.56 14.29
C LEU A 230 -41.53 1.47 15.64
N CYS A 231 -41.86 2.62 16.25
CA CYS A 231 -42.62 2.72 17.49
C CYS A 231 -44.12 2.47 17.32
N GLY A 232 -44.60 2.14 16.11
CA GLY A 232 -46.00 1.82 15.85
C GLY A 232 -46.91 3.04 15.69
N ALA A 233 -46.35 4.23 15.43
CA ALA A 233 -47.15 5.38 15.03
C ALA A 233 -47.80 5.13 13.66
N ARG A 234 -48.87 5.88 13.36
CA ARG A 234 -49.45 5.88 12.01
C ARG A 234 -48.41 6.38 11.02
N THR A 235 -48.21 5.63 9.94
CA THR A 235 -47.33 6.05 8.84
C THR A 235 -47.78 7.42 8.32
N SER A 236 -46.87 8.39 8.32
CA SER A 236 -47.15 9.72 7.78
C SER A 236 -47.40 9.64 6.26
N PRO A 237 -48.17 10.57 5.68
CA PRO A 237 -48.40 10.61 4.22
C PRO A 237 -47.12 10.54 3.37
N PRO A 238 -46.04 11.31 3.65
CA PRO A 238 -44.81 11.24 2.87
C PRO A 238 -44.11 9.89 3.00
N LEU A 239 -44.05 9.33 4.21
CA LEU A 239 -43.44 8.01 4.43
C LEU A 239 -44.24 6.89 3.76
N HIS A 240 -45.57 6.97 3.76
CA HIS A 240 -46.43 6.03 3.08
C HIS A 240 -46.21 6.09 1.55
N GLN A 241 -46.22 7.29 0.97
CA GLN A 241 -45.93 7.49 -0.45
C GLN A 241 -44.54 6.97 -0.81
N PHE A 242 -43.54 7.23 0.02
CA PHE A 242 -42.19 6.74 -0.19
C PHE A 242 -42.13 5.21 -0.21
N LEU A 243 -42.65 4.55 0.83
CA LEU A 243 -42.57 3.09 0.98
C LEU A 243 -43.34 2.34 -0.10
N VAL A 244 -44.51 2.85 -0.50
CA VAL A 244 -45.40 2.15 -1.45
C VAL A 244 -45.10 2.53 -2.90
N SER A 245 -44.85 3.80 -3.19
CA SER A 245 -44.78 4.32 -4.56
C SER A 245 -43.36 4.60 -5.04
N SER A 246 -42.52 5.25 -4.23
CA SER A 246 -41.18 5.67 -4.66
C SER A 246 -40.13 4.56 -4.55
N LEU A 247 -40.05 3.91 -3.38
CA LEU A 247 -39.13 2.81 -3.10
C LEU A 247 -39.73 1.48 -3.57
N GLY A 248 -40.89 1.12 -3.01
CA GLY A 248 -41.57 -0.15 -3.26
C GLY A 248 -40.74 -1.39 -2.91
N GLU A 249 -41.34 -2.58 -3.02
CA GLU A 249 -40.64 -3.84 -2.73
C GLU A 249 -39.46 -4.07 -3.69
N VAL A 250 -39.65 -3.75 -4.98
CA VAL A 250 -38.63 -3.98 -6.02
C VAL A 250 -37.42 -3.07 -5.83
N GLY A 251 -37.64 -1.79 -5.51
CA GLY A 251 -36.55 -0.85 -5.24
C GLY A 251 -35.79 -1.22 -3.97
N LEU A 252 -36.51 -1.56 -2.90
CA LEU A 252 -35.89 -2.03 -1.65
C LEU A 252 -35.03 -3.27 -1.86
N LYS A 253 -35.55 -4.30 -2.54
CA LYS A 253 -34.78 -5.53 -2.84
C LYS A 253 -33.55 -5.25 -3.69
N ARG A 254 -33.64 -4.31 -4.64
CA ARG A 254 -32.51 -3.93 -5.49
C ARG A 254 -31.39 -3.28 -4.67
N VAL A 255 -31.72 -2.28 -3.85
CA VAL A 255 -30.74 -1.60 -2.98
C VAL A 255 -30.17 -2.58 -1.96
N SER A 256 -31.02 -3.38 -1.30
CA SER A 256 -30.58 -4.39 -0.34
C SER A 256 -29.60 -5.39 -0.95
N LYS A 257 -29.86 -5.87 -2.17
CA LYS A 257 -28.95 -6.75 -2.90
C LYS A 257 -27.64 -6.06 -3.26
N ALA A 258 -27.67 -4.80 -3.71
CA ALA A 258 -26.47 -4.05 -4.05
C ALA A 258 -25.54 -3.88 -2.84
N VAL A 259 -26.07 -3.40 -1.71
CA VAL A 259 -25.30 -3.23 -0.46
C VAL A 259 -24.79 -4.56 0.09
N SER A 260 -25.63 -5.60 0.10
CA SER A 260 -25.22 -6.91 0.61
C SER A 260 -24.13 -7.56 -0.27
N ASN A 261 -24.23 -7.40 -1.59
CA ASN A 261 -23.21 -7.91 -2.50
C ASN A 261 -21.91 -7.15 -2.33
N ALA A 262 -21.93 -5.81 -2.31
CA ALA A 262 -20.73 -5.01 -2.07
C ALA A 262 -20.06 -5.40 -0.74
N GLY A 263 -20.84 -5.56 0.34
CA GLY A 263 -20.32 -6.01 1.63
C GLY A 263 -19.60 -7.36 1.57
N LYS A 264 -20.17 -8.34 0.85
CA LYS A 264 -19.54 -9.66 0.66
C LYS A 264 -18.28 -9.60 -0.19
N GLU A 265 -18.31 -8.85 -1.29
CA GLU A 265 -17.14 -8.67 -2.15
C GLU A 265 -16.00 -7.99 -1.38
N LEU A 266 -16.30 -6.96 -0.57
CA LEU A 266 -15.31 -6.32 0.30
C LEU A 266 -14.70 -7.32 1.29
N GLN A 267 -15.54 -8.16 1.94
CA GLN A 267 -15.04 -9.21 2.84
C GLN A 267 -14.11 -10.18 2.13
N LEU A 268 -14.45 -10.62 0.91
CA LEU A 268 -13.59 -11.50 0.11
C LEU A 268 -12.29 -10.79 -0.28
N ILE A 269 -12.34 -9.53 -0.71
CA ILE A 269 -11.13 -8.77 -1.04
C ILE A 269 -10.19 -8.70 0.16
N VAL A 270 -10.73 -8.48 1.37
CA VAL A 270 -9.89 -8.46 2.57
C VAL A 270 -9.28 -9.82 2.85
N LEU A 271 -10.09 -10.87 2.89
CA LEU A 271 -9.64 -12.22 3.28
C LEU A 271 -8.67 -12.85 2.26
N ASP A 272 -8.91 -12.63 0.97
CA ASP A 272 -8.16 -13.30 -0.10
C ASP A 272 -6.96 -12.48 -0.60
N HIS A 273 -6.97 -11.15 -0.41
CA HIS A 273 -5.94 -10.26 -0.96
C HIS A 273 -5.27 -9.37 0.10
N LEU A 274 -6.03 -8.53 0.79
CA LEU A 274 -5.48 -7.47 1.63
C LEU A 274 -4.82 -8.01 2.90
N GLN A 275 -5.53 -8.88 3.65
CA GLN A 275 -5.03 -9.45 4.90
C GLN A 275 -3.81 -10.36 4.67
N PRO A 276 -3.82 -11.32 3.73
CA PRO A 276 -2.63 -12.12 3.45
C PRO A 276 -1.44 -11.26 3.02
N ALA A 277 -1.66 -10.20 2.25
CA ALA A 277 -0.58 -9.30 1.85
C ALA A 277 0.02 -8.58 3.06
N ALA A 278 -0.81 -8.03 3.95
CA ALA A 278 -0.36 -7.35 5.16
C ALA A 278 0.39 -8.31 6.11
N GLU A 279 -0.07 -9.55 6.25
CA GLU A 279 0.58 -10.56 7.10
C GLU A 279 1.96 -10.96 6.55
N ILE A 280 2.06 -11.17 5.24
CA ILE A 280 3.35 -11.48 4.59
C ILE A 280 4.29 -10.28 4.70
N ILE A 281 3.83 -9.04 4.50
CA ILE A 281 4.65 -7.84 4.73
C ILE A 281 5.15 -7.80 6.18
N GLY A 282 4.27 -8.05 7.16
CA GLY A 282 4.63 -8.11 8.58
C GLY A 282 5.72 -9.17 8.87
N PHE A 283 5.59 -10.35 8.27
CA PHE A 283 6.60 -11.41 8.38
C PHE A 283 7.96 -10.97 7.80
N ARG A 284 7.97 -10.42 6.59
CA ARG A 284 9.17 -9.95 5.88
C ARG A 284 9.86 -8.80 6.62
N MET A 285 9.07 -7.86 7.17
CA MET A 285 9.58 -6.81 8.05
C MET A 285 10.22 -7.38 9.32
N GLY A 286 9.64 -8.42 9.91
CA GLY A 286 10.23 -9.17 11.02
C GLY A 286 11.60 -9.79 10.66
N GLU A 287 11.73 -10.37 9.47
CA GLU A 287 13.01 -10.88 8.97
C GLU A 287 14.04 -9.75 8.79
N LEU A 288 13.67 -8.67 8.07
CA LEU A 288 14.53 -7.50 7.86
C LEU A 288 14.97 -6.87 9.18
N ARG A 289 14.08 -6.83 10.16
CA ARG A 289 14.39 -6.36 11.53
C ARG A 289 15.46 -7.23 12.18
N GLY A 290 15.36 -8.56 12.05
CA GLY A 290 16.40 -9.48 12.49
C GLY A 290 17.76 -9.22 11.82
N LEU A 291 17.76 -8.97 10.51
CA LEU A 291 18.99 -8.66 9.75
C LEU A 291 19.62 -7.33 10.17
N SER A 292 18.80 -6.29 10.39
CA SER A 292 19.25 -4.95 10.79
C SER A 292 20.03 -4.95 12.12
N ARG A 293 19.68 -5.86 13.03
CA ARG A 293 20.38 -6.05 14.31
C ARG A 293 21.77 -6.65 14.14
N TRP A 294 22.05 -7.33 13.03
CA TRP A 294 23.40 -7.81 12.72
C TRP A 294 24.25 -6.71 12.10
N ARG A 295 24.57 -5.70 12.92
CA ARG A 295 25.25 -4.47 12.51
C ARG A 295 26.57 -4.72 11.75
N THR A 296 27.35 -5.73 12.13
CA THR A 296 28.64 -6.06 11.45
C THR A 296 28.48 -6.43 9.97
N ARG A 297 27.32 -6.97 9.56
CA ARG A 297 27.05 -7.37 8.17
C ARG A 297 26.21 -6.34 7.43
N TYR A 298 25.08 -5.93 8.01
CA TYR A 298 24.05 -5.18 7.28
C TYR A 298 24.17 -3.65 7.45
N LYS A 299 24.83 -3.15 8.49
CA LYS A 299 25.04 -1.69 8.65
C LYS A 299 25.89 -1.11 7.51
N VAL A 300 26.84 -1.88 6.99
CA VAL A 300 27.75 -1.45 5.91
C VAL A 300 26.99 -1.24 4.58
N ILE A 301 25.87 -1.92 4.39
CA ILE A 301 25.01 -1.75 3.20
C ILE A 301 23.84 -0.80 3.44
N GLY A 302 23.81 -0.11 4.60
CA GLY A 302 22.81 0.92 4.89
C GLY A 302 21.52 0.44 5.57
N LEU A 303 21.41 -0.83 5.96
CA LEU A 303 20.23 -1.33 6.68
C LEU A 303 20.22 -0.80 8.13
N ASP A 304 19.46 0.26 8.38
CA ASP A 304 19.36 0.92 9.68
C ASP A 304 18.30 0.28 10.59
N GLU A 305 18.70 -0.07 11.80
CA GLU A 305 17.84 -0.74 12.78
C GLU A 305 16.64 0.12 13.19
N ARG A 306 16.81 1.44 13.34
CA ARG A 306 15.72 2.33 13.80
C ARG A 306 14.67 2.53 12.71
N LEU A 307 15.12 2.67 11.45
CA LEU A 307 14.21 2.78 10.31
C LEU A 307 13.38 1.49 10.15
N ILE A 308 14.04 0.33 10.26
CA ILE A 308 13.36 -0.97 10.13
C ILE A 308 12.45 -1.25 11.34
N ASP A 309 12.83 -0.87 12.57
CA ASP A 309 11.97 -0.96 13.74
C ASP A 309 10.68 -0.16 13.54
N ASN A 310 10.78 1.08 13.04
CA ASN A 310 9.62 1.93 12.76
C ASN A 310 8.75 1.36 11.62
N ALA A 311 9.36 0.90 10.52
CA ALA A 311 8.63 0.26 9.43
C ALA A 311 7.89 -1.01 9.90
N THR A 312 8.53 -1.82 10.76
CA THR A 312 7.91 -3.01 11.36
C THR A 312 6.71 -2.64 12.23
N GLU A 313 6.85 -1.58 13.03
CA GLU A 313 5.77 -1.06 13.85
C GLU A 313 4.57 -0.60 12.99
N LYS A 314 4.82 0.12 11.89
CA LYS A 314 3.77 0.55 10.95
C LYS A 314 3.08 -0.61 10.24
N ALA A 315 3.83 -1.65 9.84
CA ALA A 315 3.24 -2.87 9.29
C ALA A 315 2.33 -3.58 10.33
N GLY A 316 2.74 -3.59 11.60
CA GLY A 316 1.92 -4.11 12.70
C GLY A 316 0.64 -3.30 12.94
N MET A 317 0.70 -1.98 12.86
CA MET A 317 -0.48 -1.11 12.98
C MET A 317 -1.46 -1.32 11.83
N LEU A 318 -0.96 -1.48 10.60
CA LEU A 318 -1.79 -1.79 9.45
C LEU A 318 -2.60 -3.06 9.69
N LEU A 319 -1.97 -4.14 10.18
CA LEU A 319 -2.67 -5.39 10.52
C LEU A 319 -3.82 -5.16 11.52
N VAL A 320 -3.62 -4.33 12.54
CA VAL A 320 -4.70 -3.99 13.49
C VAL A 320 -5.84 -3.23 12.79
N GLN A 321 -5.52 -2.36 11.83
CA GLN A 321 -6.54 -1.66 11.05
C GLN A 321 -7.31 -2.58 10.10
N VAL A 322 -6.65 -3.57 9.50
CA VAL A 322 -7.32 -4.59 8.66
C VAL A 322 -8.39 -5.33 9.48
N GLU A 323 -8.01 -5.81 10.66
CA GLU A 323 -8.94 -6.51 11.58
C GLU A 323 -10.08 -5.59 12.04
N ARG A 324 -9.76 -4.35 12.43
CA ARG A 324 -10.76 -3.36 12.82
C ARG A 324 -11.76 -3.09 11.70
N PHE A 325 -11.29 -2.93 10.48
CA PHE A 325 -12.15 -2.70 9.32
C PHE A 325 -13.05 -3.90 9.07
N MET A 326 -12.55 -5.13 9.14
CA MET A 326 -13.38 -6.33 8.98
C MET A 326 -14.52 -6.40 10.01
N MET A 327 -14.24 -6.03 11.27
CA MET A 327 -15.26 -5.96 12.30
C MET A 327 -16.33 -4.89 11.99
N ILE A 328 -15.89 -3.69 11.58
CA ILE A 328 -16.79 -2.57 11.26
C ILE A 328 -17.64 -2.88 10.03
N LEU A 329 -17.03 -3.39 8.96
CA LEU A 329 -17.71 -3.84 7.75
C LEU A 329 -18.77 -4.89 8.07
N SER A 330 -18.41 -5.91 8.84
CA SER A 330 -19.35 -6.99 9.21
C SER A 330 -20.52 -6.45 10.04
N SER A 331 -20.27 -5.54 10.98
CA SER A 331 -21.31 -4.86 11.75
C SER A 331 -22.23 -4.01 10.87
N ALA A 332 -21.66 -3.21 9.95
CA ALA A 332 -22.42 -2.37 9.04
C ALA A 332 -23.33 -3.20 8.13
N VAL A 333 -22.78 -4.23 7.48
CA VAL A 333 -23.55 -5.13 6.61
C VAL A 333 -24.69 -5.81 7.36
N GLN A 334 -24.45 -6.26 8.60
CA GLN A 334 -25.49 -6.85 9.44
C GLN A 334 -26.60 -5.85 9.79
N GLN A 335 -26.26 -4.60 10.10
CA GLN A 335 -27.24 -3.57 10.43
C GLN A 335 -28.06 -3.15 9.21
N PHE A 336 -27.44 -2.99 8.03
CA PHE A 336 -28.16 -2.78 6.77
C PHE A 336 -29.12 -3.93 6.47
N SER A 337 -28.68 -5.18 6.62
CA SER A 337 -29.52 -6.36 6.40
C SER A 337 -30.74 -6.39 7.33
N ASN A 338 -30.54 -6.06 8.60
CA ASN A 338 -31.61 -5.96 9.59
C ASN A 338 -32.61 -4.84 9.26
N PHE A 339 -32.10 -3.65 8.89
CA PHE A 339 -32.90 -2.52 8.47
C PHE A 339 -33.75 -2.83 7.23
N PHE A 340 -33.17 -3.42 6.18
CA PHE A 340 -33.91 -3.78 4.99
C PHE A 340 -34.95 -4.87 5.24
N SER A 341 -34.67 -5.83 6.13
CA SER A 341 -35.63 -6.87 6.53
C SER A 341 -36.83 -6.27 7.25
N TRP A 342 -36.59 -5.33 8.18
CA TRP A 342 -37.64 -4.56 8.84
C TRP A 342 -38.47 -3.74 7.82
N LEU A 343 -37.80 -2.99 6.96
CA LEU A 343 -38.46 -2.10 6.00
C LEU A 343 -39.32 -2.89 5.01
N LEU A 344 -38.85 -4.06 4.58
CA LEU A 344 -39.61 -4.97 3.71
C LEU A 344 -40.89 -5.43 4.38
N LYS A 345 -40.84 -5.72 5.69
CA LYS A 345 -42.03 -6.06 6.48
C LYS A 345 -43.02 -4.90 6.52
N CYS A 346 -42.54 -3.66 6.73
CA CYS A 346 -43.39 -2.48 6.69
C CYS A 346 -44.09 -2.31 5.34
N ILE A 347 -43.36 -2.45 4.22
CA ILE A 347 -43.94 -2.36 2.88
C ILE A 347 -45.03 -3.40 2.67
N LYS A 348 -44.79 -4.67 3.02
CA LYS A 348 -45.80 -5.73 2.86
C LYS A 348 -47.05 -5.52 3.71
N LEU A 349 -46.88 -5.03 4.94
CA LEU A 349 -48.00 -4.69 5.81
C LEU A 349 -48.86 -3.56 5.23
N LEU A 350 -48.24 -2.52 4.66
CA LEU A 350 -48.95 -1.43 4.00
C LEU A 350 -49.69 -1.89 2.73
N MET A 351 -49.12 -2.85 2.01
CA MET A 351 -49.72 -3.44 0.81
C MET A 351 -50.78 -4.53 1.11
N SER A 352 -51.04 -4.83 2.39
CA SER A 352 -51.95 -5.89 2.84
C SER A 352 -51.58 -7.30 2.32
N GLU A 353 -50.28 -7.55 2.11
CA GLU A 353 -49.75 -8.85 1.68
C GLU A 353 -49.38 -9.73 2.89
N THR A 354 -49.49 -11.06 2.75
CA THR A 354 -49.14 -11.99 3.85
C THR A 354 -47.65 -11.93 4.20
N SER A 355 -47.36 -11.71 5.49
CA SER A 355 -46.01 -11.50 6.03
C SER A 355 -45.35 -12.80 6.56
N ASP A 356 -46.01 -13.95 6.42
CA ASP A 356 -45.69 -15.18 7.17
C ASP A 356 -44.33 -15.84 6.83
N GLN A 357 -43.59 -15.32 5.85
CA GLN A 357 -42.27 -15.84 5.42
C GLN A 357 -41.11 -14.85 5.58
N LEU A 358 -41.31 -13.71 6.25
CA LEU A 358 -40.24 -12.72 6.41
C LEU A 358 -39.26 -13.08 7.53
N LEU A 359 -37.98 -12.76 7.31
CA LEU A 359 -36.93 -12.90 8.32
C LEU A 359 -37.27 -12.06 9.56
N PRO A 360 -37.01 -12.57 10.77
CA PRO A 360 -37.12 -11.77 11.98
C PRO A 360 -36.12 -10.61 11.92
N PHE A 361 -36.52 -9.46 12.44
CA PHE A 361 -35.66 -8.29 12.60
C PHE A 361 -35.55 -7.94 14.09
N ASN A 362 -34.44 -7.33 14.48
CA ASN A 362 -34.21 -6.80 15.82
C ASN A 362 -34.46 -5.28 15.80
N SER A 363 -35.42 -4.80 16.59
CA SER A 363 -35.77 -3.39 16.69
C SER A 363 -34.66 -2.51 17.27
N GLU A 364 -33.87 -3.01 18.22
CA GLU A 364 -32.74 -2.27 18.80
C GLU A 364 -31.68 -1.98 17.73
N LEU A 365 -31.39 -2.97 16.88
CA LEU A 365 -30.47 -2.79 15.76
C LEU A 365 -31.00 -1.80 14.72
N VAL A 366 -32.32 -1.69 14.52
CA VAL A 366 -32.90 -0.65 13.66
C VAL A 366 -32.67 0.74 14.26
N ILE A 367 -32.84 0.89 15.58
CA ILE A 367 -32.59 2.17 16.27
C ILE A 367 -31.12 2.57 16.14
N ILE A 368 -30.20 1.62 16.36
CA ILE A 368 -28.75 1.86 16.22
C ILE A 368 -28.42 2.26 14.77
N PHE A 369 -28.97 1.55 13.79
CA PHE A 369 -28.78 1.88 12.38
C PHE A 369 -29.26 3.29 12.04
N LEU A 370 -30.48 3.65 12.44
CA LEU A 370 -31.04 4.98 12.17
C LEU A 370 -30.23 6.09 12.84
N ARG A 371 -29.65 5.83 14.01
CA ARG A 371 -28.86 6.82 14.75
C ARG A 371 -27.43 6.98 14.22
N PHE A 372 -26.80 5.90 13.76
CA PHE A 372 -25.34 5.88 13.52
C PHE A 372 -24.93 5.48 12.10
N LEU A 373 -25.80 4.93 11.27
CA LEU A 373 -25.45 4.43 9.93
C LEU A 373 -26.33 4.98 8.81
N TYR A 374 -27.49 5.58 9.12
CA TYR A 374 -28.38 6.10 8.08
C TYR A 374 -27.76 7.28 7.31
N ASP A 375 -27.16 8.23 8.05
CA ASP A 375 -26.47 9.42 7.49
C ASP A 375 -24.94 9.34 7.57
N GLN A 376 -24.40 8.31 8.23
CA GLN A 376 -22.95 8.16 8.39
C GLN A 376 -22.47 6.88 7.73
N ASP A 377 -21.31 6.95 7.08
CA ASP A 377 -20.70 5.81 6.41
C ASP A 377 -19.32 5.51 7.01
N PRO A 378 -19.27 4.74 8.11
CA PRO A 378 -18.01 4.39 8.76
C PRO A 378 -17.12 3.48 7.90
N VAL A 379 -17.70 2.75 6.93
CA VAL A 379 -16.93 1.89 6.02
C VAL A 379 -16.15 2.75 5.04
N ARG A 380 -16.80 3.74 4.42
CA ARG A 380 -16.15 4.73 3.55
C ARG A 380 -15.07 5.52 4.28
N GLN A 381 -15.36 5.99 5.50
CA GLN A 381 -14.40 6.74 6.31
C GLN A 381 -13.09 5.98 6.53
N LEU A 382 -13.12 4.65 6.65
CA LEU A 382 -11.90 3.85 6.84
C LEU A 382 -11.13 3.60 5.54
N LEU A 383 -11.81 3.62 4.39
CA LEU A 383 -11.24 3.34 3.07
C LEU A 383 -10.69 4.58 2.37
N GLU A 384 -11.26 5.76 2.61
CA GLU A 384 -10.85 6.99 1.95
C GLU A 384 -9.61 7.63 2.60
N LEU A 385 -8.73 8.15 1.74
CA LEU A 385 -7.68 9.09 2.13
C LEU A 385 -8.31 10.49 2.23
N SER A 386 -8.80 10.88 3.40
CA SER A 386 -9.26 12.27 3.58
C SER A 386 -8.08 13.20 3.82
N GLU A 387 -7.98 14.31 3.08
CA GLU A 387 -6.98 15.37 3.30
C GLU A 387 -7.19 16.10 4.64
N VAL A 388 -8.41 16.07 5.17
CA VAL A 388 -8.73 16.60 6.49
C VAL A 388 -8.46 15.49 7.51
N ASP A 389 -7.64 15.78 8.53
CA ASP A 389 -7.37 14.87 9.65
C ASP A 389 -8.66 14.63 10.46
N HIS A 390 -9.55 13.77 9.96
CA HIS A 390 -10.66 13.24 10.71
C HIS A 390 -10.08 12.24 11.72
N ASN A 391 -9.78 12.73 12.91
CA ASN A 391 -9.49 11.84 14.04
C ASN A 391 -10.77 11.11 14.40
N ILE A 392 -10.79 9.80 14.17
CA ILE A 392 -11.87 8.94 14.62
C ILE A 392 -11.92 9.05 16.14
N GLU A 393 -13.05 9.48 16.68
CA GLU A 393 -13.22 9.60 18.13
C GLU A 393 -13.20 8.21 18.75
N ILE A 394 -12.36 8.03 19.77
CA ILE A 394 -12.22 6.77 20.49
C ILE A 394 -12.47 7.01 21.96
N GLU A 395 -13.22 6.09 22.54
CA GLU A 395 -13.52 6.06 23.96
C GLU A 395 -12.24 6.18 24.81
N LEU A 396 -12.29 7.06 25.80
CA LEU A 396 -11.16 7.40 26.67
C LEU A 396 -10.54 6.17 27.33
N GLU A 397 -11.38 5.20 27.73
CA GLU A 397 -10.94 3.93 28.33
C GLU A 397 -10.07 3.10 27.37
N THR A 398 -10.45 3.04 26.10
CA THR A 398 -9.69 2.32 25.07
C THR A 398 -8.34 3.00 24.84
N MET A 399 -8.31 4.34 24.79
CA MET A 399 -7.06 5.11 24.70
C MET A 399 -6.15 4.89 25.91
N GLN A 400 -6.71 4.76 27.11
CA GLN A 400 -5.92 4.46 28.31
C GLN A 400 -5.32 3.05 28.24
N LYS A 401 -6.10 2.05 27.84
CA LYS A 401 -5.60 0.67 27.64
C LYS A 401 -4.47 0.61 26.60
N ILE A 402 -4.56 1.37 25.51
CA ILE A 402 -3.47 1.44 24.51
C ILE A 402 -2.20 2.03 25.13
N LYS A 403 -2.31 3.09 25.94
CA LYS A 403 -1.16 3.67 26.64
C LYS A 403 -0.51 2.67 27.60
N GLU A 404 -1.30 1.82 28.25
CA GLU A 404 -0.79 0.74 29.09
C GLU A 404 -0.08 -0.34 28.25
N LEU A 405 -0.61 -0.69 27.07
CA LEU A 405 0.05 -1.63 26.15
C LEU A 405 1.42 -1.13 25.69
N VAL A 406 1.61 0.18 25.51
CA VAL A 406 2.94 0.75 25.18
C VAL A 406 3.97 0.39 26.26
N GLN A 407 3.58 0.42 27.55
CA GLN A 407 4.47 0.06 28.66
C GLN A 407 4.80 -1.44 28.68
N LEU A 408 3.94 -2.28 28.09
CA LEU A 408 4.11 -3.72 27.97
C LEU A 408 4.85 -4.15 26.68
N GLY A 409 5.41 -3.20 25.93
CA GLY A 409 6.11 -3.47 24.68
C GLY A 409 5.21 -3.53 23.44
N GLY A 410 4.00 -2.98 23.53
CA GLY A 410 3.16 -2.68 22.37
C GLY A 410 3.73 -1.54 21.53
N PHE A 411 2.95 -1.09 20.55
CA PHE A 411 3.35 -0.01 19.66
C PHE A 411 3.60 1.30 20.40
N SER A 412 4.61 2.05 19.97
CA SER A 412 4.98 3.36 20.49
C SER A 412 4.01 4.47 20.06
N ASP A 413 3.47 4.39 18.84
CA ASP A 413 2.41 5.30 18.38
C ASP A 413 1.06 4.81 18.93
N SER A 414 0.42 5.62 19.78
CA SER A 414 -0.89 5.31 20.40
C SER A 414 -2.08 5.85 19.61
N GLU A 415 -1.84 6.65 18.56
CA GLU A 415 -2.89 7.34 17.80
C GLU A 415 -3.35 6.53 16.58
N TYR A 416 -2.75 5.36 16.33
CA TYR A 416 -3.06 4.55 15.15
C TYR A 416 -4.55 4.27 15.00
N LEU A 417 -5.30 4.01 16.07
CA LEU A 417 -6.76 3.81 15.98
C LEU A 417 -7.54 5.09 15.63
N GLN A 418 -7.01 6.27 15.92
CA GLN A 418 -7.68 7.54 15.56
C GLN A 418 -7.57 7.81 14.05
N ARG A 419 -6.73 7.05 13.34
CA ARG A 419 -6.52 7.19 11.90
C ARG A 419 -7.25 6.09 11.13
N THR A 420 -7.48 6.36 9.85
CA THR A 420 -8.13 5.45 8.90
C THR A 420 -7.16 4.35 8.47
N MET A 421 -7.68 3.24 7.92
CA MET A 421 -6.81 2.19 7.38
C MET A 421 -5.96 2.74 6.23
N ALA A 422 -6.55 3.55 5.35
CA ALA A 422 -5.84 4.15 4.22
C ALA A 422 -4.67 5.04 4.68
N LYS A 423 -4.85 5.82 5.76
CA LYS A 423 -3.79 6.65 6.34
C LYS A 423 -2.67 5.82 6.96
N GLU A 424 -3.00 4.75 7.69
CA GLU A 424 -1.98 3.84 8.24
C GLU A 424 -1.21 3.10 7.14
N PHE A 425 -1.90 2.71 6.06
CA PHE A 425 -1.26 2.15 4.87
C PHE A 425 -0.29 3.15 4.24
N GLN A 426 -0.69 4.40 4.04
CA GLN A 426 0.19 5.45 3.50
C GLN A 426 1.42 5.70 4.41
N GLN A 427 1.24 5.67 5.73
CA GLN A 427 2.36 5.79 6.66
C GLN A 427 3.32 4.62 6.54
N MET A 428 2.83 3.38 6.47
CA MET A 428 3.65 2.21 6.23
C MET A 428 4.41 2.33 4.90
N GLU A 429 3.70 2.61 3.81
CA GLU A 429 4.27 2.77 2.48
C GLU A 429 5.37 3.84 2.47
N SER A 430 5.11 5.03 3.02
CA SER A 430 6.10 6.11 3.06
C SER A 430 7.37 5.71 3.82
N ARG A 431 7.27 4.87 4.86
CA ARG A 431 8.42 4.40 5.64
C ARG A 431 9.17 3.26 4.95
N CYS A 432 8.48 2.44 4.17
CA CYS A 432 9.10 1.45 3.28
C CYS A 432 9.84 2.12 2.12
N SER A 433 9.29 3.22 1.59
CA SER A 433 9.79 3.94 0.41
C SER A 433 10.75 5.09 0.72
N HIS A 434 11.17 5.28 1.98
CA HIS A 434 12.19 6.27 2.36
C HIS A 434 13.59 5.85 1.88
N SER A 435 13.76 5.80 0.55
CA SER A 435 15.02 5.70 -0.18
C SER A 435 15.22 6.85 -1.18
N GLU A 436 14.38 7.89 -1.13
CA GLU A 436 14.57 9.12 -1.90
C GLU A 436 15.04 10.25 -0.98
N GLY A 437 16.36 10.37 -0.86
CA GLY A 437 17.06 11.44 -0.15
C GLY A 437 18.53 11.44 -0.46
#